data_AF-A0AA39N072-F1
#
_entry.id   AF-A0AA39N072-F1
#
_cell.length_a   1.000
_cell.length_b   1.000
_cell.length_c   1.000
_cell.angle_alpha   90.00
_cell.angle_beta   90.00
_cell.angle_gamma   90.00
#
_symmetry.space_group_name_H-M   'P 1'
#
loop_
_entity.id
_entity.type
_entity.pdbx_description
1 polymer ?
#
loop_
_entity_poly.entity_id
_entity_poly.type
_entity_poly.pdbx_seq_one_letter_code
_entity_poly.pdbx_strand_id
1 'polypeptide(L)'
;MTRIFALVSHFIFRVMIRWLISKKYATLTTVCWLVHRSGSLQSLSRSVMSPSWPYNGKLRNDSKIKKISSRYSPTQVLQWLTCVGFPGTYSEIDISSGGFPITLENLHILTRLSTIAFPIENTALHYGTDHIMDISADSIFQRLVVERKGSYCFGLNGLFLDMLRGLGYRAYSGSGKVNDPLAPHETPEYLSFVHMVLFVQPIDDSSETYLVDVGCGGNGPSRPILLSCDPHNVVMGVSPTEKHRLTRGSRPQSSLDSGPEGTEWRLEVLQEKGPDSKWKIVYSFLEDEFFETDYTAMNFGVSMSPGGFFVDNIVYGRNFWLTVDEARELGANDSDMDSFLTRYMGRIGMRGDVITRHIGSGSEVIRTATTELEQRDILRELCGIDIPTEDLENVTGRSAAVPLGY
;
A
#
# COMPACT_ATOMS: atom_id res chain seq x y z
N MET A 1 53.24 -34.34 15.53
CA MET A 1 54.50 -34.52 16.29
C MET A 1 55.56 -33.64 15.65
N THR A 2 55.81 -32.46 16.22
CA THR A 2 56.95 -32.19 17.14
C THR A 2 58.18 -31.76 16.33
N ARG A 3 58.35 -30.45 16.08
CA ARG A 3 59.32 -29.49 16.70
C ARG A 3 60.46 -29.18 15.72
N ILE A 4 60.57 -27.95 15.22
CA ILE A 4 61.12 -26.73 15.84
C ILE A 4 62.65 -26.79 15.96
N PHE A 5 63.28 -25.74 15.39
CA PHE A 5 64.60 -25.12 15.58
C PHE A 5 65.36 -25.04 14.23
N ALA A 6 65.85 -23.89 13.74
CA ALA A 6 66.12 -22.59 14.36
C ALA A 6 65.96 -21.48 13.29
N LEU A 7 65.30 -20.34 13.54
CA LEU A 7 65.81 -19.18 14.30
C LEU A 7 67.15 -18.65 13.75
N VAL A 8 67.07 -17.70 12.82
CA VAL A 8 67.79 -16.41 12.75
C VAL A 8 67.46 -15.79 11.39
N SER A 9 67.26 -14.47 11.35
CA SER A 9 67.17 -13.64 10.14
C SER A 9 65.78 -13.39 9.53
N HIS A 10 64.82 -12.86 10.29
CA HIS A 10 63.90 -11.82 9.73
C HIS A 10 63.23 -10.91 10.79
N PHE A 11 63.71 -10.92 12.03
CA PHE A 11 63.23 -10.05 13.13
C PHE A 11 63.91 -8.66 13.17
N ILE A 12 64.50 -8.20 12.06
CA ILE A 12 65.21 -6.89 12.00
C ILE A 12 64.53 -5.88 11.05
N PHE A 13 63.49 -6.26 10.31
CA PHE A 13 62.81 -5.33 9.39
C PHE A 13 61.58 -4.62 9.97
N ARG A 14 61.15 -4.96 11.20
CA ARG A 14 59.94 -4.40 11.84
C ARG A 14 60.17 -3.36 12.95
N VAL A 15 61.41 -2.95 13.21
CA VAL A 15 61.73 -1.94 14.24
C VAL A 15 62.31 -0.63 13.67
N MET A 16 62.67 -0.57 12.39
CA MET A 16 63.29 0.64 11.79
C MET A 16 62.35 1.61 11.04
N ILE A 17 61.07 1.27 10.85
CA ILE A 17 60.10 2.17 10.16
C ILE A 17 59.21 2.94 11.15
N ARG A 18 59.26 2.62 12.46
CA ARG A 18 58.52 3.33 13.52
C ARG A 18 59.35 4.34 14.33
N TRP A 19 60.57 4.67 13.89
CA TRP A 19 61.46 5.61 14.61
C TRP A 19 61.98 6.80 13.77
N LEU A 20 61.40 7.06 12.59
CA LEU A 20 61.84 8.17 11.72
C LEU A 20 60.74 9.13 11.22
N ILE A 21 59.51 9.05 11.74
CA ILE A 21 58.42 10.01 11.42
C ILE A 21 57.77 10.57 12.70
N SER A 22 58.56 10.74 13.76
CA SER A 22 58.11 11.38 15.01
C SER A 22 59.31 12.07 15.67
N LYS A 23 59.61 13.28 15.19
CA LYS A 23 60.22 14.41 15.91
C LYS A 23 60.82 15.37 14.88
N LYS A 24 60.07 16.40 14.50
CA LYS A 24 60.62 17.68 14.10
C LYS A 24 59.51 18.74 14.08
N TYR A 25 59.72 19.76 14.91
CA TYR A 25 59.05 21.08 14.95
C TYR A 25 57.82 21.27 15.86
N ALA A 26 58.05 21.23 17.17
CA ALA A 26 57.72 22.32 18.09
C ALA A 26 59.09 22.96 18.47
N THR A 27 59.33 24.26 18.63
CA THR A 27 58.59 25.33 19.34
C THR A 27 59.25 26.70 19.04
N LEU A 28 58.51 27.81 19.31
CA LEU A 28 58.93 29.22 19.51
C LEU A 28 59.21 30.03 18.21
N THR A 29 58.67 31.23 17.95
CA THR A 29 58.50 32.38 18.87
C THR A 29 57.50 33.41 18.29
N THR A 30 56.76 34.08 19.18
CA THR A 30 55.82 35.20 19.03
C THR A 30 56.46 36.48 18.47
N VAL A 31 55.82 37.20 17.52
CA VAL A 31 55.69 38.69 17.51
C VAL A 31 54.44 39.14 16.71
N CYS A 32 53.54 39.82 17.44
CA CYS A 32 52.54 40.85 17.09
C CYS A 32 52.50 41.42 15.66
N TRP A 33 51.29 41.55 15.09
CA TRP A 33 50.76 42.85 14.61
C TRP A 33 49.22 42.86 14.63
N LEU A 34 48.66 43.87 15.31
CA LEU A 34 47.24 44.23 15.38
C LEU A 34 46.73 44.71 14.01
N VAL A 35 45.50 44.31 13.65
CA VAL A 35 44.46 45.26 13.18
C VAL A 35 43.10 44.80 13.70
N HIS A 36 42.49 45.63 14.55
CA HIS A 36 41.09 45.56 14.97
C HIS A 36 40.15 45.84 13.78
N ARG A 37 39.07 45.05 13.64
CA ARG A 37 37.73 45.62 13.51
C ARG A 37 36.65 44.63 13.96
N SER A 38 35.88 45.13 14.91
CA SER A 38 34.68 44.63 15.56
C SER A 38 33.63 44.02 14.62
N GLY A 39 33.14 42.84 14.98
CA GLY A 39 31.88 42.26 14.49
C GLY A 39 31.40 41.22 15.50
N SER A 40 30.26 41.47 16.13
CA SER A 40 29.69 40.72 17.24
C SER A 40 29.46 39.24 16.93
N LEU A 41 29.95 38.36 17.80
CA LEU A 41 29.50 36.97 17.93
C LEU A 41 28.07 36.97 18.46
N GLN A 42 27.08 36.97 17.56
CA GLN A 42 25.76 36.49 17.89
C GLN A 42 25.77 34.96 17.83
N SER A 43 25.41 34.35 18.96
CA SER A 43 25.11 32.95 19.11
C SER A 43 24.15 32.50 18.02
N LEU A 44 24.62 31.68 17.09
CA LEU A 44 23.76 30.82 16.30
C LEU A 44 23.14 29.82 17.28
N SER A 45 21.94 30.15 17.77
CA SER A 45 21.02 29.15 18.30
C SER A 45 20.92 28.07 17.22
N ARG A 46 21.40 26.86 17.51
CA ARG A 46 20.97 25.69 16.75
C ARG A 46 19.46 25.64 16.94
N SER A 47 18.72 26.19 15.97
CA SER A 47 17.34 25.77 15.77
C SER A 47 17.41 24.25 15.69
N VAL A 48 16.73 23.56 16.60
CA VAL A 48 16.42 22.16 16.40
C VAL A 48 15.67 22.13 15.07
N MET A 49 16.36 21.81 13.97
CA MET A 49 15.69 21.59 12.70
C MET A 49 14.74 20.44 12.97
N SER A 50 13.44 20.70 12.92
CA SER A 50 12.44 19.64 12.78
C SER A 50 12.93 18.74 11.66
N PRO A 51 12.95 17.40 11.83
CA PRO A 51 13.49 16.52 10.83
C PRO A 51 12.84 16.83 9.48
N SER A 52 13.63 17.39 8.57
CA SER A 52 13.22 17.63 7.19
C SER A 52 12.86 16.29 6.58
N TRP A 53 11.88 16.28 5.68
CA TRP A 53 11.61 15.26 4.65
C TRP A 53 12.38 13.92 4.83
N PRO A 54 11.71 12.77 5.04
CA PRO A 54 10.32 12.41 4.71
C PRO A 54 9.41 12.30 5.94
N TYR A 55 9.83 12.81 7.09
CA TYR A 55 9.13 12.57 8.37
C TYR A 55 7.91 13.46 8.63
N ASN A 56 7.58 14.38 7.72
CA ASN A 56 6.67 15.49 8.01
C ASN A 56 5.28 15.40 7.38
N GLY A 57 4.92 14.25 6.78
CA GLY A 57 3.56 14.05 6.26
C GLY A 57 3.28 14.77 4.94
N LYS A 58 4.29 15.25 4.22
CA LYS A 58 4.12 16.01 2.97
C LYS A 58 4.60 15.18 1.77
N LEU A 59 4.44 15.72 0.56
CA LEU A 59 5.11 15.26 -0.65
C LEU A 59 6.48 15.92 -0.80
N ARG A 60 7.33 15.37 -1.68
CA ARG A 60 8.64 15.92 -2.00
C ARG A 60 8.51 17.39 -2.41
N ASN A 61 9.40 18.22 -1.87
CA ASN A 61 9.41 19.68 -2.02
C ASN A 61 8.15 20.37 -1.48
N ASP A 62 7.44 19.77 -0.52
CA ASP A 62 6.18 20.29 0.03
C ASP A 62 5.12 20.55 -1.06
N SER A 63 5.11 19.71 -2.10
CA SER A 63 4.25 19.90 -3.26
C SER A 63 2.76 19.86 -2.90
N LYS A 64 1.98 20.78 -3.47
CA LYS A 64 0.52 20.78 -3.36
C LYS A 64 -0.09 19.98 -4.50
N ILE A 65 -1.04 19.11 -4.18
CA ILE A 65 -1.89 18.43 -5.15
C ILE A 65 -2.93 19.43 -5.63
N LYS A 66 -3.08 19.55 -6.95
CA LYS A 66 -4.09 20.41 -7.58
C LYS A 66 -5.47 19.78 -7.48
N LYS A 67 -6.51 20.60 -7.46
CA LYS A 67 -7.88 20.12 -7.65
C LYS A 67 -8.07 19.80 -9.14
N ILE A 68 -8.40 18.54 -9.43
CA ILE A 68 -8.65 18.02 -10.78
C ILE A 68 -10.08 17.49 -10.80
N SER A 69 -10.80 17.72 -11.91
CA SER A 69 -12.16 17.22 -12.09
C SER A 69 -12.20 15.70 -12.20
N SER A 70 -13.29 15.10 -11.72
CA SER A 70 -13.59 13.69 -11.97
C SER A 70 -13.88 13.44 -13.45
N ARG A 71 -13.59 12.22 -13.92
CA ARG A 71 -14.13 11.70 -15.20
C ARG A 71 -15.62 11.36 -15.10
N TYR A 72 -16.13 11.15 -13.89
CA TYR A 72 -17.54 10.80 -13.65
C TYR A 72 -18.40 12.04 -13.39
N SER A 73 -19.66 11.96 -13.82
CA SER A 73 -20.67 12.98 -13.54
C SER A 73 -21.03 13.05 -12.05
N PRO A 74 -21.55 14.19 -11.55
CA PRO A 74 -22.09 14.30 -10.20
C PRO A 74 -23.15 13.22 -9.86
N THR A 75 -23.99 12.85 -10.83
CA THR A 75 -24.94 11.73 -10.70
C THR A 75 -24.23 10.40 -10.41
N GLN A 76 -23.15 10.08 -11.15
CA GLN A 76 -22.39 8.84 -10.94
C GLN A 76 -21.68 8.84 -9.59
N VAL A 77 -21.15 9.98 -9.15
CA VAL A 77 -20.56 10.13 -7.81
C VAL A 77 -21.59 9.87 -6.71
N LEU A 78 -22.82 10.38 -6.89
CA LEU A 78 -23.92 10.12 -5.96
C LEU A 78 -24.35 8.64 -5.95
N GLN A 79 -24.42 8.00 -7.12
CA GLN A 79 -24.69 6.56 -7.23
C GLN A 79 -23.61 5.74 -6.50
N TRP A 80 -22.35 6.13 -6.64
CA TRP A 80 -21.24 5.50 -5.92
C TRP A 80 -21.33 5.70 -4.40
N LEU A 81 -21.62 6.92 -3.91
CA LEU A 81 -21.83 7.18 -2.47
C LEU A 81 -22.94 6.29 -1.89
N THR A 82 -24.04 6.18 -2.64
CA THR A 82 -25.16 5.28 -2.31
C THR A 82 -24.69 3.82 -2.31
N CYS A 83 -23.91 3.42 -3.31
CA CYS A 83 -23.40 2.07 -3.49
C CYS A 83 -22.51 1.62 -2.33
N VAL A 84 -21.60 2.48 -1.86
CA VAL A 84 -20.72 2.19 -0.71
C VAL A 84 -21.42 2.35 0.64
N GLY A 85 -22.64 2.89 0.67
CA GLY A 85 -23.40 3.10 1.89
C GLY A 85 -22.83 4.22 2.76
N PHE A 86 -22.32 5.30 2.15
CA PHE A 86 -21.80 6.44 2.90
C PHE A 86 -22.92 7.10 3.72
N PRO A 87 -22.69 7.44 5.01
CA PRO A 87 -23.71 8.04 5.85
C PRO A 87 -24.07 9.47 5.39
N GLY A 88 -25.35 9.80 5.48
CA GLY A 88 -25.89 11.10 5.09
C GLY A 88 -26.75 11.03 3.83
N THR A 89 -27.29 12.18 3.43
CA THR A 89 -28.10 12.31 2.22
C THR A 89 -27.55 13.48 1.43
N TYR A 90 -27.16 13.20 0.19
CA TYR A 90 -26.60 14.17 -0.74
C TYR A 90 -27.46 14.17 -2.00
N SER A 91 -27.59 15.34 -2.62
CA SER A 91 -28.17 15.52 -3.94
C SER A 91 -27.07 15.70 -4.98
N GLU A 92 -27.44 15.60 -6.27
CA GLU A 92 -26.53 15.93 -7.37
C GLU A 92 -26.01 17.37 -7.28
N ILE A 93 -26.87 18.30 -6.79
CA ILE A 93 -26.52 19.70 -6.59
C ILE A 93 -25.41 19.80 -5.54
N ASP A 94 -25.53 19.11 -4.40
CA ASP A 94 -24.52 19.12 -3.34
C ASP A 94 -23.16 18.65 -3.86
N ILE A 95 -23.12 17.63 -4.72
CA ILE A 95 -21.87 17.18 -5.33
C ILE A 95 -21.31 18.25 -6.28
N SER A 96 -22.14 18.74 -7.20
CA SER A 96 -21.71 19.69 -8.24
C SER A 96 -21.26 21.05 -7.68
N SER A 97 -21.83 21.49 -6.55
CA SER A 97 -21.50 22.75 -5.90
C SER A 97 -20.40 22.63 -4.85
N GLY A 98 -19.83 21.44 -4.64
CA GLY A 98 -18.82 21.19 -3.61
C GLY A 98 -19.37 21.25 -2.17
N GLY A 99 -20.65 20.92 -1.99
CA GLY A 99 -21.31 20.81 -0.69
C GLY A 99 -20.95 19.56 0.12
N PHE A 100 -20.23 18.60 -0.46
CA PHE A 100 -19.69 17.46 0.29
C PHE A 100 -18.58 17.92 1.26
N PRO A 101 -18.62 17.59 2.56
CA PRO A 101 -17.57 17.97 3.50
C PRO A 101 -16.26 17.20 3.23
N ILE A 102 -15.25 17.90 2.73
CA ILE A 102 -13.92 17.33 2.45
C ILE A 102 -13.11 17.34 3.75
N THR A 103 -13.10 16.21 4.46
CA THR A 103 -12.36 16.04 5.71
C THR A 103 -11.54 14.74 5.70
N LEU A 104 -10.52 14.67 6.56
CA LEU A 104 -9.78 13.43 6.80
C LEU A 104 -10.70 12.33 7.35
N GLU A 105 -11.64 12.68 8.21
CA GLU A 105 -12.62 11.74 8.76
C GLU A 105 -13.48 11.10 7.66
N ASN A 106 -14.02 11.90 6.75
CA ASN A 106 -14.78 11.38 5.61
C ASN A 106 -13.90 10.55 4.67
N LEU A 107 -12.62 10.92 4.48
CA LEU A 107 -11.68 10.10 3.71
C LEU A 107 -11.47 8.72 4.35
N HIS A 108 -11.36 8.66 5.68
CA HIS A 108 -11.28 7.41 6.43
C HIS A 108 -12.53 6.54 6.23
N ILE A 109 -13.73 7.13 6.38
CA ILE A 109 -15.00 6.42 6.21
C ILE A 109 -15.13 5.89 4.77
N LEU A 110 -14.88 6.74 3.77
CA LEU A 110 -14.96 6.36 2.35
C LEU A 110 -13.97 5.24 2.00
N THR A 111 -12.74 5.30 2.52
CA THR A 111 -11.72 4.25 2.30
C THR A 111 -12.25 2.91 2.83
N ARG A 112 -12.73 2.89 4.08
CA ARG A 112 -13.19 1.67 4.75
C ARG A 112 -14.41 1.08 4.06
N LEU A 113 -15.42 1.91 3.78
CA LEU A 113 -16.63 1.50 3.07
C LEU A 113 -16.31 0.96 1.68
N SER A 114 -15.37 1.57 0.94
CA SER A 114 -14.99 1.08 -0.39
C SER A 114 -14.38 -0.32 -0.34
N THR A 115 -13.53 -0.62 0.66
CA THR A 115 -12.94 -1.97 0.82
C THR A 115 -13.96 -3.05 1.22
N ILE A 116 -15.13 -2.66 1.71
CA ILE A 116 -16.25 -3.56 2.02
C ILE A 116 -17.17 -3.70 0.81
N ALA A 117 -17.46 -2.59 0.14
CA ALA A 117 -18.40 -2.53 -0.97
C ALA A 117 -17.87 -3.24 -2.21
N PHE A 118 -16.59 -3.05 -2.54
CA PHE A 118 -15.98 -3.55 -3.77
C PHE A 118 -14.89 -4.58 -3.44
N PRO A 119 -15.05 -5.83 -3.89
CA PRO A 119 -14.02 -6.84 -3.72
C PRO A 119 -12.83 -6.59 -4.65
N ILE A 120 -11.64 -7.01 -4.21
CA ILE A 120 -10.57 -7.36 -5.16
C ILE A 120 -10.95 -8.67 -5.84
N GLU A 121 -11.03 -8.69 -7.16
CA GLU A 121 -11.26 -9.93 -7.92
C GLU A 121 -10.81 -9.82 -9.38
N ASN A 122 -10.65 -10.97 -10.03
CA ASN A 122 -10.21 -11.08 -11.42
C ASN A 122 -11.05 -12.07 -12.23
N THR A 123 -12.33 -12.26 -11.92
CA THR A 123 -13.19 -13.23 -12.61
C THR A 123 -13.35 -12.93 -14.11
N ALA A 124 -13.36 -11.66 -14.53
CA ALA A 124 -13.40 -11.33 -15.96
C ALA A 124 -12.14 -11.75 -16.73
N LEU A 125 -11.00 -11.89 -16.04
CA LEU A 125 -9.77 -12.42 -16.63
C LEU A 125 -9.90 -13.91 -17.00
N HIS A 126 -10.72 -14.66 -16.25
CA HIS A 126 -10.82 -16.11 -16.37
C HIS A 126 -12.07 -16.56 -17.13
N TYR A 127 -13.20 -15.94 -16.82
CA TYR A 127 -14.51 -16.31 -17.38
C TYR A 127 -14.99 -15.35 -18.47
N GLY A 128 -14.37 -14.19 -18.62
CA GLY A 128 -14.67 -13.27 -19.73
C GLY A 128 -14.04 -13.75 -21.03
N THR A 129 -14.76 -13.55 -22.14
CA THR A 129 -14.30 -13.96 -23.49
C THR A 129 -12.98 -13.32 -23.91
N ASP A 130 -12.73 -12.09 -23.46
CA ASP A 130 -11.56 -11.32 -23.85
C ASP A 130 -10.34 -11.59 -22.95
N HIS A 131 -10.52 -12.31 -21.84
CA HIS A 131 -9.48 -12.60 -20.85
C HIS A 131 -8.64 -11.39 -20.45
N ILE A 132 -9.31 -10.26 -20.23
CA ILE A 132 -8.69 -9.03 -19.78
C ILE A 132 -9.59 -8.37 -18.74
N MET A 133 -8.96 -7.75 -17.74
CA MET A 133 -9.65 -6.84 -16.84
C MET A 133 -9.66 -5.46 -17.51
N ASP A 134 -10.80 -5.06 -18.08
CA ASP A 134 -10.97 -3.71 -18.61
C ASP A 134 -10.94 -2.68 -17.46
N ILE A 135 -10.11 -1.65 -17.62
CA ILE A 135 -9.87 -0.60 -16.64
C ILE A 135 -10.33 0.79 -17.10
N SER A 136 -11.03 0.87 -18.24
CA SER A 136 -11.65 2.11 -18.70
C SER A 136 -12.69 2.60 -17.71
N ALA A 137 -12.88 3.92 -17.63
CA ALA A 137 -13.77 4.53 -16.64
C ALA A 137 -15.22 3.98 -16.73
N ASP A 138 -15.78 3.92 -17.94
CA ASP A 138 -17.15 3.45 -18.14
C ASP A 138 -17.32 1.98 -17.75
N SER A 139 -16.37 1.13 -18.15
CA SER A 139 -16.37 -0.30 -17.83
C SER A 139 -16.24 -0.55 -16.33
N ILE A 140 -15.34 0.17 -15.67
CA ILE A 140 -15.16 0.07 -14.21
C ILE A 140 -16.39 0.56 -13.46
N PHE A 141 -17.03 1.66 -13.88
CA PHE A 141 -18.25 2.12 -13.25
C PHE A 141 -19.38 1.10 -13.38
N GLN A 142 -19.59 0.59 -14.60
CA GLN A 142 -20.57 -0.45 -14.87
C GLN A 142 -20.33 -1.69 -14.01
N ARG A 143 -19.09 -2.19 -13.98
CA ARG A 143 -18.73 -3.41 -13.25
C ARG A 143 -18.86 -3.25 -11.73
N LEU A 144 -18.32 -2.17 -11.16
CA LEU A 144 -18.25 -2.03 -9.70
C LEU A 144 -19.56 -1.49 -9.12
N VAL A 145 -20.12 -0.43 -9.72
CA VAL A 145 -21.27 0.30 -9.16
C VAL A 145 -22.60 -0.31 -9.60
N VAL A 146 -22.75 -0.66 -10.88
CA VAL A 146 -24.00 -1.19 -11.43
C VAL A 146 -24.12 -2.69 -11.19
N GLU A 147 -23.10 -3.47 -11.55
CA GLU A 147 -23.11 -4.93 -11.43
C GLU A 147 -22.71 -5.46 -10.05
N ARG A 148 -22.21 -4.58 -9.17
CA ARG A 148 -21.73 -4.94 -7.81
C ARG A 148 -20.63 -6.01 -7.81
N LYS A 149 -19.84 -6.07 -8.88
CA LYS A 149 -18.63 -6.89 -8.98
C LYS A 149 -17.41 -6.09 -8.49
N GLY A 150 -16.21 -6.63 -8.69
CA GLY A 150 -14.97 -5.99 -8.28
C GLY A 150 -14.01 -5.75 -9.42
N SER A 151 -12.75 -5.57 -9.06
CA SER A 151 -11.61 -5.47 -9.96
C SER A 151 -10.35 -5.67 -9.13
N TYR A 152 -9.17 -5.81 -9.74
CA TYR A 152 -7.90 -5.59 -9.04
C TYR A 152 -7.58 -4.09 -8.84
N CYS A 153 -6.34 -3.79 -8.44
CA CYS A 153 -5.89 -2.47 -8.00
C CYS A 153 -6.16 -1.32 -8.99
N PHE A 154 -5.96 -1.52 -10.30
CA PHE A 154 -6.15 -0.45 -11.29
C PHE A 154 -7.61 0.03 -11.37
N GLY A 155 -8.58 -0.89 -11.40
CA GLY A 155 -9.99 -0.52 -11.41
C GLY A 155 -10.48 0.01 -10.06
N LEU A 156 -10.08 -0.62 -8.95
CA LEU A 156 -10.51 -0.20 -7.61
C LEU A 156 -9.96 1.18 -7.23
N ASN A 157 -8.64 1.38 -7.32
CA ASN A 157 -8.03 2.68 -7.01
C ASN A 157 -8.32 3.73 -8.10
N GLY A 158 -8.52 3.32 -9.36
CA GLY A 158 -8.96 4.20 -10.44
C GLY A 158 -10.35 4.78 -10.20
N LEU A 159 -11.34 3.93 -9.90
CA LEU A 159 -12.67 4.39 -9.50
C LEU A 159 -12.58 5.31 -8.29
N PHE A 160 -11.88 4.89 -7.24
CA PHE A 160 -11.80 5.63 -6.00
C PHE A 160 -11.15 7.01 -6.17
N LEU A 161 -10.09 7.12 -6.98
CA LEU A 161 -9.46 8.40 -7.33
C LEU A 161 -10.45 9.37 -7.95
N ASP A 162 -11.19 8.94 -8.97
CA ASP A 162 -12.14 9.80 -9.65
C ASP A 162 -13.33 10.16 -8.76
N MET A 163 -13.77 9.26 -7.88
CA MET A 163 -14.81 9.58 -6.90
C MET A 163 -14.34 10.62 -5.89
N LEU A 164 -13.12 10.48 -5.36
CA LEU A 164 -12.51 11.49 -4.48
C LEU A 164 -12.41 12.86 -5.18
N ARG A 165 -11.97 12.89 -6.44
CA ARG A 165 -11.95 14.12 -7.26
C ARG A 165 -13.34 14.72 -7.46
N GLY A 166 -14.35 13.87 -7.67
CA GLY A 166 -15.76 14.26 -7.82
C GLY A 166 -16.35 14.88 -6.56
N LEU A 167 -15.95 14.38 -5.38
CA LEU A 167 -16.29 14.97 -4.08
C LEU A 167 -15.47 16.23 -3.77
N GLY A 168 -14.43 16.51 -4.57
CA GLY A 168 -13.61 17.71 -4.49
C GLY A 168 -12.29 17.55 -3.73
N TYR A 169 -11.91 16.34 -3.31
CA TYR A 169 -10.58 16.06 -2.75
C TYR A 169 -9.47 16.35 -3.77
N ARG A 170 -8.31 16.77 -3.27
CA ARG A 170 -7.09 16.93 -4.07
C ARG A 170 -6.33 15.61 -4.03
N ALA A 171 -6.36 14.87 -5.15
CA ALA A 171 -5.76 13.55 -5.22
C ALA A 171 -5.13 13.24 -6.59
N TYR A 172 -4.07 12.43 -6.56
CA TYR A 172 -3.46 11.81 -7.74
C TYR A 172 -3.03 10.37 -7.44
N SER A 173 -2.64 9.66 -8.49
CA SER A 173 -2.22 8.26 -8.41
C SER A 173 -0.73 8.10 -8.65
N GLY A 174 -0.11 7.19 -7.90
CA GLY A 174 1.25 6.72 -8.12
C GLY A 174 1.27 5.23 -8.45
N SER A 175 2.49 4.68 -8.50
CA SER A 175 2.71 3.26 -8.75
C SER A 175 3.61 2.62 -7.70
N GLY A 176 3.31 1.36 -7.40
CA GLY A 176 4.03 0.53 -6.44
C GLY A 176 4.46 -0.81 -7.01
N LYS A 177 5.46 -1.40 -6.36
CA LYS A 177 5.94 -2.76 -6.61
C LYS A 177 5.59 -3.63 -5.42
N VAL A 178 4.74 -4.62 -5.67
CA VAL A 178 4.35 -5.61 -4.67
C VAL A 178 5.57 -6.42 -4.27
N ASN A 179 5.75 -6.64 -2.97
CA ASN A 179 6.75 -7.57 -2.47
C ASN A 179 6.19 -8.99 -2.59
N ASP A 180 6.95 -9.90 -3.16
CA ASP A 180 6.52 -11.28 -3.34
C ASP A 180 6.19 -11.90 -1.96
N PRO A 181 4.96 -12.37 -1.73
CA PRO A 181 4.56 -12.98 -0.46
C PRO A 181 5.32 -14.28 -0.14
N LEU A 182 5.96 -14.91 -1.13
CA LEU A 182 6.80 -16.10 -0.97
C LEU A 182 8.27 -15.75 -0.68
N ALA A 183 8.67 -14.49 -0.82
CA ALA A 183 10.04 -14.07 -0.57
C ALA A 183 10.43 -14.21 0.92
N PRO A 184 11.70 -14.51 1.21
CA PRO A 184 12.21 -14.48 2.57
C PRO A 184 11.95 -13.13 3.25
N HIS A 185 11.48 -13.15 4.50
CA HIS A 185 11.13 -11.92 5.24
C HIS A 185 12.27 -10.90 5.35
N GLU A 186 13.52 -11.34 5.25
CA GLU A 186 14.72 -10.52 5.46
C GLU A 186 15.15 -9.76 4.19
N THR A 187 14.79 -10.24 3.01
CA THR A 187 15.18 -9.60 1.74
C THR A 187 13.97 -9.50 0.83
N PRO A 188 13.47 -8.28 0.54
CA PRO A 188 12.31 -8.11 -0.33
C PRO A 188 12.65 -8.51 -1.77
N GLU A 189 11.73 -9.23 -2.40
CA GLU A 189 11.76 -9.53 -3.83
C GLU A 189 10.55 -8.85 -4.47
N TYR A 190 10.79 -7.65 -5.00
CA TYR A 190 9.72 -6.87 -5.60
C TYR A 190 9.41 -7.36 -7.02
N LEU A 191 8.12 -7.41 -7.34
CA LEU A 191 7.64 -7.49 -8.71
C LEU A 191 7.95 -6.18 -9.48
N SER A 192 7.46 -6.07 -10.71
CA SER A 192 7.46 -4.81 -11.47
C SER A 192 6.44 -3.81 -10.90
N PHE A 193 6.30 -2.65 -11.54
CA PHE A 193 5.24 -1.69 -11.22
C PHE A 193 3.88 -2.25 -11.67
N VAL A 194 3.21 -2.94 -10.75
CA VAL A 194 1.94 -3.65 -10.99
C VAL A 194 0.87 -3.28 -9.98
N HIS A 195 1.10 -2.21 -9.21
CA HIS A 195 0.18 -1.76 -8.18
C HIS A 195 -0.07 -0.26 -8.29
N MET A 196 -1.33 0.15 -8.17
CA MET A 196 -1.73 1.55 -8.13
C MET A 196 -1.94 1.97 -6.69
N VAL A 197 -1.44 3.12 -6.29
CA VAL A 197 -1.69 3.73 -4.97
C VAL A 197 -2.13 5.17 -5.16
N LEU A 198 -2.80 5.75 -4.15
CA LEU A 198 -3.30 7.11 -4.21
C LEU A 198 -2.65 8.01 -3.17
N PHE A 199 -2.46 9.27 -3.53
CA PHE A 199 -2.02 10.33 -2.64
C PHE A 199 -3.13 11.37 -2.53
N VAL A 200 -3.53 11.70 -1.30
CA VAL A 200 -4.66 12.60 -1.03
C VAL A 200 -4.25 13.70 -0.07
N GLN A 201 -4.58 14.95 -0.40
CA GLN A 201 -4.48 16.11 0.48
C GLN A 201 -5.91 16.56 0.85
N PRO A 202 -6.48 16.07 1.98
CA PRO A 202 -7.89 16.26 2.32
C PRO A 202 -8.22 17.59 3.00
N ILE A 203 -7.25 18.50 3.15
CA ILE A 203 -7.40 19.79 3.83
C ILE A 203 -6.86 20.87 2.88
N ASP A 204 -7.70 21.81 2.44
CA ASP A 204 -7.36 22.74 1.34
C ASP A 204 -6.11 23.60 1.60
N ASP A 205 -5.94 24.11 2.82
CA ASP A 205 -4.80 24.95 3.18
C ASP A 205 -3.57 24.17 3.67
N SER A 206 -3.66 22.84 3.72
CA SER A 206 -2.57 21.96 4.13
C SER A 206 -1.89 21.29 2.93
N SER A 207 -0.61 20.93 3.10
CA SER A 207 0.11 20.02 2.20
C SER A 207 0.28 18.62 2.80
N GLU A 208 -0.40 18.34 3.93
CA GLU A 208 -0.41 17.02 4.54
C GLU A 208 -1.06 16.02 3.58
N THR A 209 -0.29 14.99 3.27
CA THR A 209 -0.58 14.01 2.24
C THR A 209 -0.71 12.64 2.89
N TYR A 210 -1.76 11.94 2.49
CA TYR A 210 -2.06 10.60 2.96
C TYR A 210 -1.94 9.61 1.81
N LEU A 211 -1.27 8.49 2.07
CA LEU A 211 -1.35 7.29 1.24
C LEU A 211 -2.73 6.67 1.45
N VAL A 212 -3.45 6.42 0.35
CA VAL A 212 -4.73 5.73 0.36
C VAL A 212 -4.70 4.61 -0.67
N ASP A 213 -5.26 3.47 -0.31
CA ASP A 213 -5.27 2.29 -1.15
C ASP A 213 -6.45 1.40 -0.78
N VAL A 214 -7.42 1.28 -1.70
CA VAL A 214 -8.58 0.38 -1.58
C VAL A 214 -8.44 -0.85 -2.47
N GLY A 215 -7.32 -0.98 -3.20
CA GLY A 215 -7.08 -1.95 -4.25
C GLY A 215 -5.97 -2.97 -3.97
N CYS A 216 -5.27 -2.87 -2.85
CA CYS A 216 -4.21 -3.83 -2.48
C CYS A 216 -4.76 -5.23 -2.14
N GLY A 217 -6.01 -5.33 -1.64
CA GLY A 217 -6.54 -6.57 -1.08
C GLY A 217 -5.76 -7.06 0.15
N GLY A 218 -5.96 -8.31 0.56
CA GLY A 218 -5.11 -9.03 1.51
C GLY A 218 -4.60 -8.21 2.70
N ASN A 219 -3.28 -8.03 2.82
CA ASN A 219 -2.62 -7.27 3.89
C ASN A 219 -2.57 -5.75 3.66
N GLY A 220 -3.33 -5.23 2.69
CA GLY A 220 -3.42 -3.81 2.39
C GLY A 220 -4.01 -2.98 3.54
N PRO A 221 -3.80 -1.65 3.50
CA PRO A 221 -4.33 -0.77 4.52
C PRO A 221 -5.85 -0.69 4.39
N SER A 222 -6.54 -0.43 5.49
CA SER A 222 -7.97 -0.10 5.47
C SER A 222 -8.24 1.37 5.78
N ARG A 223 -7.18 2.17 5.94
CA ARG A 223 -7.24 3.57 6.36
C ARG A 223 -6.20 4.40 5.61
N PRO A 224 -6.48 5.69 5.39
CA PRO A 224 -5.44 6.65 5.01
C PRO A 224 -4.28 6.62 6.01
N ILE A 225 -3.06 6.63 5.50
CA ILE A 225 -1.83 6.67 6.32
C ILE A 225 -1.11 7.97 5.98
N LEU A 226 -0.79 8.78 6.99
CA LEU A 226 0.01 9.98 6.77
C LEU A 226 1.33 9.59 6.08
N LEU A 227 1.75 10.35 5.07
CA LEU A 227 2.99 10.10 4.32
C LEU A 227 4.22 10.50 5.17
N SER A 228 4.47 9.72 6.21
CA SER A 228 5.54 9.93 7.19
C SER A 228 6.13 8.60 7.62
N CYS A 229 7.46 8.55 7.73
CA CYS A 229 8.20 7.42 8.27
C CYS A 229 8.54 7.57 9.77
N ASP A 230 7.81 8.43 10.51
CA ASP A 230 7.88 8.46 11.97
C ASP A 230 7.51 7.08 12.54
N PRO A 231 8.33 6.48 13.43
CA PRO A 231 8.02 5.20 14.06
C PRO A 231 6.68 5.14 14.82
N HIS A 232 6.15 6.29 15.24
CA HIS A 232 4.85 6.41 15.91
C HIS A 232 3.67 6.59 14.94
N ASN A 233 3.94 6.83 13.65
CA ASN A 233 2.93 6.89 12.60
C ASN A 233 2.47 5.47 12.22
N VAL A 234 1.77 4.84 13.17
CA VAL A 234 1.21 3.51 13.07
C VAL A 234 -0.31 3.61 13.08
N VAL A 235 -0.96 3.05 12.08
CA VAL A 235 -2.42 2.98 12.01
C VAL A 235 -2.90 1.55 12.21
N MET A 236 -4.09 1.40 12.78
CA MET A 236 -4.78 0.11 12.84
C MET A 236 -5.24 -0.30 11.44
N GLY A 237 -5.08 -1.57 11.09
CA GLY A 237 -5.63 -2.21 9.91
C GLY A 237 -7.12 -2.53 10.08
N VAL A 238 -7.52 -3.74 9.69
CA VAL A 238 -8.93 -4.18 9.81
C VAL A 238 -9.37 -4.42 11.26
N SER A 239 -8.44 -4.76 12.15
CA SER A 239 -8.66 -5.04 13.57
C SER A 239 -7.44 -4.63 14.40
N PRO A 240 -7.50 -4.64 15.75
CA PRO A 240 -6.36 -4.28 16.60
C PRO A 240 -5.12 -5.15 16.41
N THR A 241 -5.31 -6.38 15.93
CA THR A 241 -4.23 -7.35 15.66
C THR A 241 -3.48 -7.06 14.37
N GLU A 242 -3.94 -6.10 13.56
CA GLU A 242 -3.28 -5.69 12.32
C GLU A 242 -2.89 -4.22 12.41
N LYS A 243 -1.65 -3.91 12.08
CA LYS A 243 -1.13 -2.53 12.08
C LYS A 243 -0.37 -2.26 10.80
N HIS A 244 -0.44 -1.02 10.33
CA HIS A 244 0.29 -0.55 9.16
C HIS A 244 1.16 0.65 9.51
N ARG A 245 2.29 0.76 8.83
CA ARG A 245 3.16 1.94 8.89
C ARG A 245 3.84 2.16 7.55
N LEU A 246 4.36 3.37 7.37
CA LEU A 246 5.24 3.67 6.26
C LEU A 246 6.69 3.72 6.75
N THR A 247 7.58 3.08 6.00
CA THR A 247 9.02 3.20 6.19
C THR A 247 9.66 3.68 4.90
N ARG A 248 10.92 4.08 4.99
CA ARG A 248 11.74 4.31 3.82
C ARG A 248 12.93 3.37 3.83
N GLY A 249 13.37 3.00 2.63
CA GLY A 249 14.58 2.21 2.52
C GLY A 249 15.04 2.05 1.08
N SER A 250 16.27 1.57 0.94
CA SER A 250 16.86 1.26 -0.36
C SER A 250 16.87 -0.22 -0.66
N ARG A 251 16.95 -0.54 -1.95
CA ARG A 251 17.09 -1.92 -2.41
C ARG A 251 18.54 -2.37 -2.23
N PRO A 252 18.78 -3.59 -1.73
CA PRO A 252 20.12 -4.15 -1.69
C PRO A 252 20.81 -4.19 -3.06
N GLN A 253 20.04 -4.36 -4.14
CA GLN A 253 20.51 -4.41 -5.52
C GLN A 253 20.67 -3.02 -6.17
N SER A 254 20.38 -1.94 -5.45
CA SER A 254 20.49 -0.57 -5.99
C SER A 254 21.95 -0.27 -6.36
N SER A 255 22.17 0.23 -7.58
CA SER A 255 23.48 0.77 -7.98
C SER A 255 23.74 2.18 -7.42
N LEU A 256 22.71 2.84 -6.88
CA LEU A 256 22.83 4.14 -6.25
C LEU A 256 23.21 3.99 -4.79
N ASP A 257 24.29 4.67 -4.38
CA ASP A 257 24.56 4.91 -2.97
C ASP A 257 23.39 5.69 -2.38
N SER A 258 22.83 5.15 -1.32
CA SER A 258 21.64 5.73 -0.71
C SER A 258 21.98 6.18 0.69
N GLY A 259 21.58 7.41 1.02
CA GLY A 259 21.62 7.90 2.38
C GLY A 259 20.80 7.01 3.34
N PRO A 260 20.95 7.22 4.65
CA PRO A 260 20.32 6.39 5.68
C PRO A 260 18.79 6.35 5.58
N GLU A 261 18.17 7.32 4.92
CA GLU A 261 16.73 7.41 4.73
C GLU A 261 16.18 6.56 3.58
N GLY A 262 17.04 5.93 2.76
CA GLY A 262 16.60 5.15 1.60
C GLY A 262 16.15 6.00 0.40
N THR A 263 15.58 5.36 -0.62
CA THR A 263 15.08 6.07 -1.83
C THR A 263 13.60 5.87 -2.07
N GLU A 264 13.02 4.76 -1.59
CA GLU A 264 11.63 4.37 -1.85
C GLU A 264 10.83 4.34 -0.55
N TRP A 265 9.53 4.67 -0.66
CA TRP A 265 8.58 4.40 0.41
C TRP A 265 8.20 2.92 0.43
N ARG A 266 7.82 2.43 1.61
CA ARG A 266 7.36 1.05 1.82
C ARG A 266 6.13 1.07 2.71
N LEU A 267 5.09 0.36 2.30
CA LEU A 267 4.04 -0.04 3.21
C LEU A 267 4.48 -1.31 3.94
N GLU A 268 4.45 -1.27 5.27
CA GLU A 268 4.65 -2.45 6.10
C GLU A 268 3.38 -2.79 6.88
N VAL A 269 3.16 -4.09 7.09
CA VAL A 269 2.09 -4.65 7.90
C VAL A 269 2.67 -5.45 9.06
N LEU A 270 2.06 -5.34 10.23
CA LEU A 270 2.29 -6.20 11.39
C LEU A 270 1.02 -6.99 11.67
N GLN A 271 1.12 -8.31 11.71
CA GLN A 271 0.08 -9.20 12.20
C GLN A 271 0.47 -9.69 13.59
N GLU A 272 -0.21 -9.23 14.63
CA GLU A 272 0.07 -9.55 16.03
C GLU A 272 -0.40 -10.97 16.35
N LYS A 273 0.52 -11.94 16.24
CA LYS A 273 0.32 -13.36 16.58
C LYS A 273 0.99 -13.76 17.89
N GLY A 274 1.72 -12.84 18.52
CA GLY A 274 2.54 -13.08 19.71
C GLY A 274 3.72 -12.11 19.82
N PRO A 275 4.60 -12.28 20.83
CA PRO A 275 5.70 -11.35 21.13
C PRO A 275 6.73 -11.23 19.99
N ASP A 276 6.90 -12.26 19.18
CA ASP A 276 7.88 -12.29 18.07
C ASP A 276 7.31 -11.84 16.72
N SER A 277 6.14 -11.19 16.73
CA SER A 277 5.51 -10.69 15.50
C SER A 277 6.42 -9.68 14.80
N LYS A 278 6.62 -9.86 13.48
CA LYS A 278 7.50 -9.02 12.67
C LYS A 278 6.72 -8.21 11.65
N TRP A 279 7.16 -6.97 11.44
CA TRP A 279 6.73 -6.16 10.31
C TRP A 279 7.15 -6.84 9.01
N LYS A 280 6.25 -6.83 8.03
CA LYS A 280 6.48 -7.36 6.68
C LYS A 280 6.21 -6.28 5.65
N ILE A 281 7.07 -6.17 4.65
CA ILE A 281 6.85 -5.26 3.54
C ILE A 281 5.73 -5.83 2.66
N VAL A 282 4.71 -5.02 2.40
CA VAL A 282 3.61 -5.34 1.49
C VAL A 282 3.97 -4.90 0.08
N TYR A 283 4.34 -3.63 -0.09
CA TYR A 283 4.82 -3.08 -1.36
C TYR A 283 5.74 -1.87 -1.13
N SER A 284 6.55 -1.56 -2.13
CA SER A 284 7.28 -0.28 -2.22
C SER A 284 6.59 0.64 -3.23
N PHE A 285 6.76 1.96 -3.10
CA PHE A 285 6.19 2.91 -4.05
C PHE A 285 7.00 4.21 -4.16
N LEU A 286 6.73 4.95 -5.22
CA LEU A 286 7.27 6.29 -5.49
C LEU A 286 6.17 7.34 -5.37
N GLU A 287 6.58 8.60 -5.25
CA GLU A 287 5.65 9.75 -5.23
C GLU A 287 5.30 10.28 -6.61
N ASP A 288 6.03 9.86 -7.64
CA ASP A 288 5.77 10.24 -9.03
C ASP A 288 4.32 9.95 -9.42
N GLU A 289 3.72 10.87 -10.17
CA GLU A 289 2.37 10.72 -10.72
C GLU A 289 2.40 9.77 -11.91
N PHE A 290 1.47 8.82 -11.91
CA PHE A 290 1.24 7.88 -13.01
C PHE A 290 -0.14 8.14 -13.61
N PHE A 291 -0.24 7.97 -14.93
CA PHE A 291 -1.42 8.31 -15.71
C PHE A 291 -2.09 7.06 -16.29
N GLU A 292 -3.30 7.24 -16.82
CA GLU A 292 -4.09 6.18 -17.43
C GLU A 292 -3.29 5.36 -18.45
N THR A 293 -2.48 6.01 -19.29
CA THR A 293 -1.63 5.33 -20.29
C THR A 293 -0.61 4.39 -19.66
N ASP A 294 -0.06 4.74 -18.49
CA ASP A 294 0.86 3.87 -17.77
C ASP A 294 0.12 2.64 -17.23
N TYR A 295 -1.06 2.84 -16.65
CA TYR A 295 -1.89 1.75 -16.13
C TYR A 295 -2.42 0.83 -17.23
N THR A 296 -2.73 1.33 -18.43
CA THR A 296 -3.09 0.48 -19.57
C THR A 296 -1.94 -0.46 -19.95
N ALA A 297 -0.71 0.06 -20.00
CA ALA A 297 0.47 -0.78 -20.29
C ALA A 297 0.74 -1.79 -19.15
N MET A 298 0.62 -1.37 -17.90
CA MET A 298 0.80 -2.24 -16.74
C MET A 298 -0.27 -3.34 -16.64
N ASN A 299 -1.53 -3.00 -16.91
CA ASN A 299 -2.65 -3.94 -16.98
C ASN A 299 -2.33 -5.09 -17.92
N PHE A 300 -1.85 -4.79 -19.14
CA PHE A 300 -1.49 -5.85 -20.08
C PHE A 300 -0.50 -6.85 -19.46
N GLY A 301 0.52 -6.36 -18.74
CA GLY A 301 1.44 -7.21 -18.00
C GLY A 301 0.74 -8.05 -16.92
N VAL A 302 -0.13 -7.45 -16.11
CA VAL A 302 -0.84 -8.16 -15.03
C VAL A 302 -1.82 -9.21 -15.56
N SER A 303 -2.51 -8.91 -16.66
CA SER A 303 -3.54 -9.77 -17.26
C SER A 303 -2.96 -10.87 -18.16
N MET A 304 -1.77 -10.69 -18.73
CA MET A 304 -1.28 -11.58 -19.79
C MET A 304 0.08 -12.25 -19.51
N SER A 305 0.81 -11.85 -18.45
CA SER A 305 2.14 -12.43 -18.20
C SER A 305 2.04 -13.89 -17.77
N PRO A 306 2.67 -14.84 -18.51
CA PRO A 306 2.73 -16.24 -18.09
C PRO A 306 3.42 -16.38 -16.72
N GLY A 307 2.89 -17.23 -15.85
CA GLY A 307 3.42 -17.38 -14.48
C GLY A 307 3.00 -16.25 -13.53
N GLY A 308 2.15 -15.32 -13.98
CA GLY A 308 1.66 -14.20 -13.18
C GLY A 308 0.61 -14.64 -12.17
N PHE A 309 0.67 -14.08 -10.95
CA PHE A 309 -0.25 -14.44 -9.86
C PHE A 309 -1.73 -14.39 -10.25
N PHE A 310 -2.18 -13.32 -10.91
CA PHE A 310 -3.58 -13.16 -11.35
C PHE A 310 -3.93 -14.01 -12.57
N VAL A 311 -2.95 -14.41 -13.38
CA VAL A 311 -3.17 -15.28 -14.56
C VAL A 311 -3.33 -16.74 -14.11
N ASP A 312 -2.60 -17.15 -13.09
CA ASP A 312 -2.59 -18.53 -12.61
C ASP A 312 -3.58 -18.81 -11.49
N ASN A 313 -4.23 -17.78 -10.94
CA ASN A 313 -5.14 -17.94 -9.82
C ASN A 313 -6.39 -17.09 -10.05
N ILE A 314 -7.56 -17.69 -9.80
CA ILE A 314 -8.76 -16.91 -9.48
C ILE A 314 -8.53 -16.31 -8.09
N VAL A 315 -8.68 -15.01 -7.99
CA VAL A 315 -8.44 -14.24 -6.78
C VAL A 315 -9.73 -13.53 -6.42
N TYR A 316 -10.09 -13.61 -5.15
CA TYR A 316 -11.13 -12.79 -4.56
C TYR A 316 -10.69 -12.31 -3.18
N GLY A 317 -11.09 -11.11 -2.78
CA GLY A 317 -10.83 -10.57 -1.46
C GLY A 317 -11.80 -9.46 -1.13
N ARG A 318 -12.40 -9.50 0.06
CA ARG A 318 -13.29 -8.43 0.52
C ARG A 318 -13.24 -8.29 2.02
N ASN A 319 -13.26 -7.04 2.49
CA ASN A 319 -13.45 -6.78 3.92
C ASN A 319 -14.94 -6.96 4.26
N PHE A 320 -15.24 -7.36 5.49
CA PHE A 320 -16.61 -7.37 5.99
C PHE A 320 -16.64 -6.86 7.43
N TRP A 321 -17.75 -6.24 7.83
CA TRP A 321 -17.96 -5.85 9.22
C TRP A 321 -18.07 -7.08 10.10
N LEU A 322 -17.28 -7.14 11.18
CA LEU A 322 -17.44 -8.21 12.16
C LEU A 322 -18.81 -8.13 12.84
N THR A 323 -19.31 -9.30 13.25
CA THR A 323 -20.46 -9.38 14.15
C THR A 323 -20.09 -8.82 15.53
N VAL A 324 -21.09 -8.55 16.36
CA VAL A 324 -20.86 -8.03 17.73
C VAL A 324 -20.01 -9.01 18.54
N ASP A 325 -20.29 -10.30 18.44
CA ASP A 325 -19.57 -11.32 19.21
C ASP A 325 -18.12 -11.44 18.75
N GLU A 326 -17.88 -11.52 17.44
CA GLU A 326 -16.53 -11.57 16.86
C GLU A 326 -15.71 -10.31 17.18
N ALA A 327 -16.33 -9.13 17.17
CA ALA A 327 -15.64 -7.90 17.52
C ALA A 327 -15.30 -7.84 19.01
N ARG A 328 -16.19 -8.32 19.90
CA ARG A 328 -15.97 -8.37 21.35
C ARG A 328 -14.86 -9.36 21.72
N GLU A 329 -14.74 -10.47 21.01
CA GLU A 329 -13.59 -11.40 21.16
C GLU A 329 -12.25 -10.72 20.86
N LEU A 330 -12.25 -9.70 20.00
CA LEU A 330 -11.08 -8.86 19.71
C LEU A 330 -11.00 -7.60 20.59
N GLY A 331 -11.83 -7.50 21.63
CA GLY A 331 -11.81 -6.41 22.60
C GLY A 331 -12.53 -5.12 22.16
N ALA A 332 -13.41 -5.19 21.16
CA ALA A 332 -14.26 -4.05 20.80
C ALA A 332 -15.24 -3.71 21.94
N ASN A 333 -15.51 -2.42 22.13
CA ASN A 333 -16.60 -1.94 22.98
C ASN A 333 -17.81 -1.51 22.12
N ASP A 334 -18.91 -1.08 22.76
CA ASP A 334 -20.13 -0.71 22.03
C ASP A 334 -19.92 0.53 21.13
N SER A 335 -19.09 1.50 21.51
CA SER A 335 -18.83 2.68 20.65
C SER A 335 -18.00 2.36 19.41
N ASP A 336 -17.19 1.29 19.46
CA ASP A 336 -16.53 0.77 18.27
C ASP A 336 -17.54 0.25 17.25
N MET A 337 -18.62 -0.39 17.70
CA MET A 337 -19.62 -1.00 16.82
C MET A 337 -20.51 0.01 16.10
N ASP A 338 -20.74 1.17 16.72
CA ASP A 338 -21.60 2.23 16.19
C ASP A 338 -20.87 3.20 15.25
N SER A 339 -19.57 2.99 15.02
CA SER A 339 -18.73 3.93 14.28
C SER A 339 -18.06 3.27 13.08
N PHE A 340 -18.31 3.83 11.89
CA PHE A 340 -17.58 3.43 10.68
C PHE A 340 -16.07 3.62 10.81
N LEU A 341 -15.62 4.54 11.66
CA LEU A 341 -14.20 4.82 11.88
C LEU A 341 -13.52 3.76 12.73
N THR A 342 -14.18 3.14 13.69
CA THR A 342 -13.52 2.28 14.68
C THR A 342 -13.95 0.82 14.61
N ARG A 343 -15.12 0.51 14.04
CA ARG A 343 -15.65 -0.86 13.93
C ARG A 343 -14.67 -1.85 13.31
N TYR A 344 -14.49 -3.01 13.90
CA TYR A 344 -13.56 -4.00 13.37
C TYR A 344 -14.11 -4.72 12.13
N MET A 345 -13.20 -5.09 11.24
CA MET A 345 -13.46 -5.82 10.01
C MET A 345 -12.71 -7.15 10.03
N GLY A 346 -13.28 -8.13 9.33
CA GLY A 346 -12.62 -9.35 8.92
C GLY A 346 -12.35 -9.33 7.41
N ARG A 347 -11.71 -10.37 6.90
CA ARG A 347 -11.51 -10.56 5.45
C ARG A 347 -11.97 -11.93 5.00
N ILE A 348 -12.63 -11.98 3.87
CA ILE A 348 -12.77 -13.19 3.08
C ILE A 348 -11.79 -13.10 1.93
N GLY A 349 -11.07 -14.19 1.66
CA GLY A 349 -10.06 -14.28 0.61
C GLY A 349 -10.22 -15.58 -0.16
N MET A 350 -9.83 -15.56 -1.42
CA MET A 350 -9.79 -16.72 -2.30
C MET A 350 -8.52 -16.67 -3.12
N ARG A 351 -7.85 -17.81 -3.22
CA ARG A 351 -6.74 -18.02 -4.13
C ARG A 351 -6.89 -19.39 -4.77
N GLY A 352 -7.04 -19.41 -6.08
CA GLY A 352 -7.32 -20.63 -6.83
C GLY A 352 -8.68 -21.17 -6.42
N ASP A 353 -8.69 -22.34 -5.81
CA ASP A 353 -9.86 -23.12 -5.40
C ASP A 353 -10.19 -23.01 -3.90
N VAL A 354 -9.32 -22.38 -3.10
CA VAL A 354 -9.47 -22.30 -1.64
C VAL A 354 -10.02 -20.95 -1.21
N ILE A 355 -11.11 -20.96 -0.44
CA ILE A 355 -11.61 -19.78 0.26
C ILE A 355 -11.25 -19.82 1.73
N THR A 356 -10.69 -18.72 2.20
CA THR A 356 -10.33 -18.49 3.58
C THR A 356 -11.09 -17.32 4.19
N ARG A 357 -11.37 -17.45 5.48
CA ARG A 357 -11.93 -16.38 6.32
C ARG A 357 -10.90 -15.99 7.37
N HIS A 358 -10.71 -14.69 7.56
CA HIS A 358 -9.72 -14.10 8.46
C HIS A 358 -10.40 -13.18 9.46
N ILE A 359 -10.21 -13.47 10.75
CA ILE A 359 -10.64 -12.63 11.87
C ILE A 359 -9.49 -12.52 12.85
N GLY A 360 -9.18 -11.28 13.24
CA GLY A 360 -8.03 -10.99 14.09
C GLY A 360 -6.75 -11.53 13.43
N SER A 361 -5.97 -12.28 14.21
CA SER A 361 -4.76 -12.96 13.74
C SER A 361 -5.03 -14.37 13.17
N GLY A 362 -6.28 -14.83 13.23
CA GLY A 362 -6.74 -16.15 12.82
C GLY A 362 -7.07 -16.25 11.33
N SER A 363 -7.01 -17.46 10.82
CA SER A 363 -7.40 -17.81 9.45
C SER A 363 -7.97 -19.22 9.44
N GLU A 364 -9.08 -19.41 8.74
CA GLU A 364 -9.69 -20.72 8.54
C GLU A 364 -10.03 -20.91 7.06
N VAL A 365 -9.92 -22.15 6.56
CA VAL A 365 -10.46 -22.52 5.24
C VAL A 365 -11.93 -22.82 5.45
N ILE A 366 -12.81 -22.12 4.72
CA ILE A 366 -14.26 -22.29 4.86
C ILE A 366 -14.85 -23.16 3.75
N ARG A 367 -14.27 -23.13 2.55
CA ARG A 367 -14.68 -23.94 1.38
C ARG A 367 -13.46 -24.18 0.49
N THR A 368 -13.48 -25.30 -0.23
CA THR A 368 -12.57 -25.60 -1.33
C THR A 368 -13.39 -26.11 -2.50
N ALA A 369 -13.18 -25.55 -3.69
CA ALA A 369 -13.79 -26.05 -4.92
C ALA A 369 -12.98 -27.22 -5.47
N THR A 370 -13.64 -28.24 -5.98
CA THR A 370 -12.99 -29.31 -6.74
C THR A 370 -13.36 -29.28 -8.22
N THR A 371 -14.40 -28.51 -8.57
CA THR A 371 -14.88 -28.34 -9.94
C THR A 371 -15.23 -26.89 -10.26
N GLU A 372 -15.32 -26.53 -11.55
CA GLU A 372 -15.71 -25.16 -11.96
C GLU A 372 -17.17 -24.83 -11.58
N LEU A 373 -18.07 -25.83 -11.58
CA LEU A 373 -19.42 -25.62 -11.06
C LEU A 373 -19.41 -25.30 -9.57
N GLU A 374 -18.64 -26.03 -8.77
CA GLU A 374 -18.47 -25.73 -7.34
C GLU A 374 -17.81 -24.36 -7.13
N GLN A 375 -16.79 -24.02 -7.94
CA GLN A 375 -16.10 -22.73 -7.93
C GLN A 375 -17.09 -21.58 -8.19
N ARG A 376 -17.94 -21.71 -9.22
CA ARG A 376 -19.02 -20.75 -9.53
C ARG A 376 -19.99 -20.62 -8.36
N ASP A 377 -20.46 -21.74 -7.83
CA ASP A 377 -21.44 -21.74 -6.73
C ASP A 377 -20.87 -21.09 -5.47
N ILE A 378 -19.59 -21.35 -5.18
CA ILE A 378 -18.83 -20.71 -4.13
C ILE A 378 -18.73 -19.19 -4.35
N LEU A 379 -18.36 -18.74 -5.56
CA LEU A 379 -18.26 -17.32 -5.90
C LEU A 379 -19.62 -16.63 -5.79
N ARG A 380 -20.71 -17.28 -6.20
CA ARG A 380 -22.06 -16.73 -6.05
C ARG A 380 -22.47 -16.62 -4.58
N GLU A 381 -22.32 -17.70 -3.80
CA GLU A 381 -22.81 -17.79 -2.42
C GLU A 381 -22.01 -16.94 -1.42
N LEU A 382 -20.68 -16.98 -1.52
CA LEU A 382 -19.80 -16.36 -0.53
C LEU A 382 -19.23 -15.02 -0.99
N CYS A 383 -19.05 -14.85 -2.30
CA CYS A 383 -18.42 -13.67 -2.88
C CYS A 383 -19.46 -12.70 -3.49
N GLY A 384 -20.69 -13.17 -3.76
CA GLY A 384 -21.72 -12.39 -4.44
C GLY A 384 -21.37 -12.12 -5.92
N ILE A 385 -20.50 -12.94 -6.51
CA ILE A 385 -20.09 -12.82 -7.91
C ILE A 385 -20.79 -13.91 -8.71
N ASP A 386 -21.76 -13.52 -9.52
CA ASP A 386 -22.47 -14.44 -10.41
C ASP A 386 -21.74 -14.53 -11.76
N ILE A 387 -21.46 -15.78 -12.15
CA ILE A 387 -20.83 -16.14 -13.42
C ILE A 387 -21.81 -17.03 -14.17
N PRO A 388 -22.24 -16.64 -15.39
CA PRO A 388 -23.08 -17.47 -16.26
C PRO A 388 -22.47 -18.86 -16.47
N THR A 389 -23.31 -19.88 -16.62
CA THR A 389 -22.81 -21.27 -16.69
C THR A 389 -22.08 -21.53 -18.00
N GLU A 390 -22.55 -20.89 -19.06
CA GLU A 390 -21.92 -20.87 -20.38
C GLU A 390 -20.51 -20.26 -20.36
N ASP A 391 -20.23 -19.33 -19.45
CA ASP A 391 -18.92 -18.67 -19.35
C ASP A 391 -17.86 -19.56 -18.68
N LEU A 392 -18.25 -20.67 -18.03
CA LEU A 392 -17.31 -21.61 -17.44
C LEU A 392 -16.44 -22.30 -18.48
N GLU A 393 -16.90 -22.42 -19.73
CA GLU A 393 -16.07 -22.98 -20.80
C GLU A 393 -14.84 -22.11 -21.09
N ASN A 394 -14.92 -20.80 -20.86
CA ASN A 394 -13.86 -19.83 -21.18
C ASN A 394 -12.58 -20.07 -20.35
N VAL A 395 -12.67 -20.64 -19.15
CA VAL A 395 -11.47 -20.93 -18.35
C VAL A 395 -10.73 -22.19 -18.83
N THR A 396 -11.37 -23.02 -19.65
CA THR A 396 -10.82 -24.31 -20.09
C THR A 396 -9.46 -24.15 -20.78
N GLY A 397 -8.47 -24.91 -20.32
CA GLY A 397 -7.10 -24.89 -20.87
C GLY A 397 -6.22 -23.77 -20.34
N ARG A 398 -6.74 -22.89 -19.45
CA ARG A 398 -5.95 -21.90 -18.72
C ARG A 398 -5.33 -22.53 -17.47
N SER A 399 -4.25 -21.93 -16.97
CA SER A 399 -3.54 -22.41 -15.78
C SER A 399 -4.38 -22.38 -14.50
N ALA A 400 -5.35 -21.47 -14.42
CA ALA A 400 -6.26 -21.35 -13.28
C ALA A 400 -7.43 -22.36 -13.27
N ALA A 401 -7.59 -23.16 -14.34
CA ALA A 401 -8.74 -24.04 -14.50
C ALA A 401 -8.72 -25.24 -13.54
N VAL A 402 -9.88 -25.56 -12.96
CA VAL A 402 -10.18 -26.83 -12.30
C VAL A 402 -11.08 -27.70 -13.20
N PRO A 403 -11.27 -29.00 -12.92
CA PRO A 403 -12.17 -29.84 -13.73
C PRO A 403 -13.59 -29.27 -13.80
N LEU A 404 -14.26 -29.30 -14.95
CA LEU A 404 -15.59 -28.68 -15.10
C LEU A 404 -16.68 -29.30 -14.20
N GLY A 405 -16.57 -30.60 -13.90
CA GLY A 405 -17.53 -31.33 -13.07
C GLY A 405 -18.90 -31.45 -13.74
N TYR A 406 -19.04 -32.32 -14.73
CA TYR A 406 -20.32 -32.54 -15.43
C TYR A 406 -21.29 -33.42 -14.63
#